data_AF-A0A9X1WCG8-F1
#
_entry.id   AF-A0A9X1WCG8-F1
#
_cell.length_a   1.000
_cell.length_b   1.000
_cell.length_c   1.000
_cell.angle_alpha   90.00
_cell.angle_beta   90.00
_cell.angle_gamma   90.00
#
_symmetry.space_group_name_H-M   'P 1'
#
loop_
_entity.id
_entity.type
_entity.pdbx_description
1 polymer ?
#
loop_
_entity_poly.entity_id
_entity_poly.type
_entity_poly.pdbx_seq_one_letter_code
_entity_poly.pdbx_strand_id
1 'polypeptide(L)'
;MNLKLKVTLLSLSAALLAGCQKDEPLAERIVKSTENEIAVLEERLVPQTREQQQAYALGMTLAARLSMELEVPAELGIEVDENYVLQGITDLFTNNMLITPHASTELLEALVEDIAQTAARLEDNS
;
A
#
# COMPACT_ATOMS: atom_id res chain seq x y z
N MET A 1 15.10 -7.31 42.87
CA MET A 1 16.16 -7.43 41.84
C MET A 1 15.96 -6.34 40.80
N ASN A 2 16.93 -5.45 40.63
CA ASN A 2 16.91 -4.36 39.67
C ASN A 2 17.53 -4.82 38.35
N LEU A 3 16.75 -4.94 37.28
CA LEU A 3 17.28 -5.27 35.96
C LEU A 3 17.57 -3.96 35.19
N LYS A 4 18.81 -3.48 35.28
CA LYS A 4 19.31 -2.38 34.45
C LYS A 4 19.72 -2.93 33.08
N LEU A 5 18.82 -2.88 32.10
CA LEU A 5 19.18 -3.14 30.71
C LEU A 5 19.84 -1.88 30.12
N LYS A 6 21.17 -1.79 30.25
CA LYS A 6 21.98 -0.83 29.50
C LYS A 6 22.07 -1.29 28.04
N VAL A 7 21.11 -0.85 27.22
CA VAL A 7 21.19 -0.98 25.77
C VAL A 7 22.01 0.18 25.26
N THR A 8 23.30 -0.05 25.05
CA THR A 8 24.18 0.88 24.36
C THR A 8 23.76 0.90 22.90
N LEU A 9 22.97 1.90 22.50
CA LEU A 9 22.71 2.23 21.10
C LEU A 9 24.06 2.57 20.44
N LEU A 10 24.54 1.68 19.58
CA LEU A 10 25.67 1.99 18.69
C LEU A 10 25.19 3.06 17.70
N SER A 11 25.63 4.29 17.92
CA SER A 11 25.39 5.43 17.05
C SER A 11 26.13 5.25 15.73
N LEU A 12 25.42 4.89 14.67
CA LEU A 12 25.97 4.84 13.31
C LEU A 12 25.94 6.25 12.69
N SER A 13 26.85 7.09 13.16
CA SER A 13 27.07 8.43 12.61
C SER A 13 28.34 8.41 11.75
N ALA A 14 28.19 8.18 10.45
CA ALA A 14 29.25 8.44 9.47
C ALA A 14 28.65 8.98 8.16
N ALA A 15 28.68 10.31 8.06
CA ALA A 15 28.97 11.09 6.85
C ALA A 15 28.19 10.77 5.56
N LEU A 16 26.99 11.35 5.43
CA LEU A 16 26.52 11.85 4.13
C LEU A 16 27.21 13.21 3.88
N LEU A 17 28.38 13.15 3.25
CA LEU A 17 29.13 14.32 2.81
C LEU A 17 28.35 15.06 1.71
N ALA A 18 28.00 16.30 2.04
CA ALA A 18 27.92 17.46 1.14
C ALA A 18 27.19 17.26 -0.21
N GLY A 19 25.87 17.45 -0.14
CA GLY A 19 25.02 17.86 -1.26
C GLY A 19 23.91 18.78 -0.77
N CYS A 20 24.24 19.86 -0.04
CA CYS A 20 23.27 20.92 0.27
C CYS A 20 23.10 21.83 -0.94
N GLN A 21 21.93 21.87 -1.56
CA GLN A 21 21.40 23.16 -1.97
C GLN A 21 19.87 23.17 -2.08
N LYS A 22 19.29 24.08 -1.28
CA LYS A 22 17.98 24.74 -1.40
C LYS A 22 16.75 24.05 -0.77
N ASP A 23 16.35 24.65 0.35
CA ASP A 23 14.96 24.90 0.69
C ASP A 23 14.20 25.54 -0.48
N GLU A 24 13.21 24.84 -1.02
CA GLU A 24 11.92 25.37 -1.47
C GLU A 24 10.93 24.20 -1.66
N PRO A 25 9.63 24.38 -1.38
CA PRO A 25 8.68 23.29 -1.24
C PRO A 25 8.12 22.86 -2.60
N LEU A 26 8.34 21.61 -3.00
CA LEU A 26 7.59 20.99 -4.10
C LEU A 26 6.25 20.46 -3.57
N ALA A 27 5.39 21.41 -3.19
CA ALA A 27 3.99 21.30 -3.56
C ALA A 27 3.91 21.35 -5.10
N GLU A 28 2.92 20.67 -5.67
CA GLU A 28 2.70 20.48 -7.11
C GLU A 28 3.53 19.38 -7.79
N ARG A 29 3.10 18.13 -7.53
CA ARG A 29 2.87 17.20 -8.63
C ARG A 29 1.64 16.33 -8.34
N ILE A 30 0.47 16.96 -8.28
CA ILE A 30 -0.81 16.26 -8.51
C ILE A 30 -1.30 16.72 -9.86
N VAL A 31 -1.02 15.93 -10.90
CA VAL A 31 -1.78 15.99 -12.15
C VAL A 31 -2.01 14.56 -12.62
N LYS A 32 -3.31 14.22 -12.61
CA LYS A 32 -4.00 13.17 -13.36
C LYS A 32 -3.64 11.73 -13.02
N SER A 33 -4.36 11.19 -12.04
CA SER A 33 -4.88 9.83 -12.18
C SER A 33 -6.38 9.92 -12.48
N THR A 34 -6.80 9.03 -13.34
CA THR A 34 -8.01 8.95 -14.15
C THR A 34 -9.31 9.01 -13.32
N GLU A 35 -10.34 9.60 -13.93
CA GLU A 35 -11.75 9.49 -13.51
C GLU A 35 -12.17 8.02 -13.45
N ASN A 36 -12.01 7.38 -12.30
CA ASN A 36 -12.90 6.31 -11.87
C ASN A 36 -13.80 6.91 -10.79
N GLU A 37 -14.97 7.38 -11.20
CA GLU A 37 -16.06 7.74 -10.29
C GLU A 37 -16.46 6.50 -9.49
N ILE A 38 -15.84 6.33 -8.32
CA ILE A 38 -16.38 5.49 -7.26
C ILE A 38 -17.60 6.23 -6.72
N ALA A 39 -18.76 5.95 -7.30
CA ALA A 39 -20.05 6.36 -6.80
C ALA A 39 -20.42 5.51 -5.57
N VAL A 40 -19.85 5.86 -4.43
CA VAL A 40 -20.40 5.48 -3.12
C VAL A 40 -20.79 6.77 -2.41
N LEU A 41 -22.09 7.07 -2.44
CA LEU A 41 -22.71 8.15 -1.67
C LEU A 41 -22.81 7.73 -0.19
N GLU A 42 -21.67 7.43 0.42
CA GLU A 42 -21.49 7.53 1.87
C GLU A 42 -20.83 8.89 2.13
N GLU A 43 -21.26 9.58 3.19
CA GLU A 43 -20.77 10.92 3.52
C GLU A 43 -19.24 10.90 3.62
N ARG A 44 -18.56 11.48 2.62
CA ARG A 44 -17.10 11.51 2.56
C ARG A 44 -16.57 12.24 3.79
N LEU A 45 -15.98 11.50 4.72
CA LEU A 45 -15.35 12.06 5.91
C LEU A 45 -14.12 12.89 5.50
N VAL A 46 -14.19 14.22 5.69
CA VAL A 46 -13.06 15.12 5.46
C VAL A 46 -12.26 15.26 6.76
N PRO A 47 -10.97 14.86 6.82
CA PRO A 47 -10.18 14.92 8.05
C PRO A 47 -9.95 16.36 8.51
N GLN A 48 -10.44 16.71 9.70
CA GLN A 48 -10.38 18.06 10.28
C GLN A 48 -9.27 18.23 11.31
N THR A 49 -9.07 17.25 12.19
CA THR A 49 -8.03 17.33 13.24
C THR A 49 -6.69 16.80 12.75
N ARG A 50 -5.61 17.14 13.47
CA ARG A 50 -4.27 16.60 13.18
C ARG A 50 -4.25 15.08 13.20
N GLU A 51 -4.92 14.47 14.18
CA GLU A 51 -5.00 13.02 14.34
C GLU A 51 -5.76 12.39 13.17
N GLN A 52 -6.86 13.01 12.73
CA GLN A 52 -7.62 12.56 11.56
C GLN A 52 -6.80 12.66 10.27
N GLN A 53 -6.02 13.73 10.10
CA GLN A 53 -5.12 13.88 8.95
C GLN A 53 -3.98 12.86 8.97
N GLN A 54 -3.43 12.55 10.15
CA GLN A 54 -2.41 11.51 10.31
C GLN A 54 -2.97 10.12 9.95
N ALA A 55 -4.18 9.80 10.42
CA ALA A 55 -4.84 8.55 10.06
C ALA A 55 -5.13 8.46 8.56
N TYR A 56 -5.62 9.55 7.96
CA TYR A 56 -5.85 9.63 6.51
C TYR A 56 -4.56 9.45 5.70
N ALA A 57 -3.46 10.10 6.11
CA ALA A 57 -2.16 9.97 5.45
C ALA A 57 -1.58 8.55 5.55
N LEU A 58 -1.81 7.86 6.67
CA LEU A 58 -1.44 6.44 6.81
C LEU A 58 -2.19 5.58 5.78
N GLY A 59 -3.51 5.77 5.65
CA GLY A 59 -4.33 5.09 4.64
C GLY A 59 -3.84 5.35 3.22
N MET A 60 -3.57 6.62 2.87
CA MET A 60 -3.03 6.97 1.55
C MET A 60 -1.69 6.30 1.26
N THR A 61 -0.79 6.25 2.25
CA THR A 61 0.54 5.63 2.07
C THR A 61 0.43 4.13 1.83
N LEU A 62 -0.48 3.45 2.56
CA LEU A 62 -0.75 2.03 2.35
C LEU A 62 -1.36 1.78 0.96
N ALA A 63 -2.36 2.58 0.57
CA ALA A 63 -3.01 2.46 -0.73
C ALA A 63 -2.02 2.70 -1.88
N ALA A 64 -1.16 3.73 -1.78
CA ALA A 64 -0.16 4.01 -2.81
C ALA A 64 0.83 2.85 -3.00
N ARG A 65 1.27 2.22 -1.90
CA ARG A 65 2.13 1.03 -1.98
C ARG A 65 1.39 -0.14 -2.63
N LEU A 66 0.14 -0.38 -2.24
CA LEU A 66 -0.67 -1.46 -2.79
C LEU A 66 -0.89 -1.27 -4.30
N SER A 67 -1.22 -0.06 -4.74
CA SER A 67 -1.38 0.26 -6.16
C SER A 67 -0.12 -0.07 -6.97
N MET A 68 1.09 0.23 -6.45
CA MET A 68 2.35 -0.14 -7.12
C MET A 68 2.54 -1.66 -7.21
N GLU A 69 2.11 -2.42 -6.19
CA GLU A 69 2.19 -3.88 -6.19
C GLU A 69 1.19 -4.52 -7.18
N LEU A 70 0.11 -3.80 -7.54
CA LEU A 70 -0.89 -4.24 -8.52
C LEU A 70 -0.54 -3.92 -9.98
N GLU A 71 0.47 -3.08 -10.24
CA GLU A 71 0.91 -2.76 -11.61
C GLU A 71 1.41 -4.01 -12.35
N VAL A 72 2.20 -4.86 -11.68
CA VAL A 72 2.77 -6.08 -12.28
C VAL A 72 1.71 -7.08 -12.76
N PRO A 73 0.71 -7.51 -11.94
CA PRO A 73 -0.34 -8.38 -12.45
C PRO A 73 -1.15 -7.70 -13.58
N ALA A 74 -1.40 -6.40 -13.51
CA ALA A 74 -2.11 -5.68 -14.56
C ALA A 74 -1.35 -5.69 -15.91
N GLU A 75 -0.03 -5.52 -15.91
CA GLU A 75 0.82 -5.66 -17.10
C GLU A 75 0.75 -7.06 -17.73
N LEU A 76 0.50 -8.08 -16.91
CA LEU A 76 0.31 -9.47 -17.33
C LEU A 76 -1.14 -9.78 -17.76
N GLY A 77 -2.05 -8.81 -17.69
CA GLY A 77 -3.47 -9.02 -17.97
C GLY A 77 -4.24 -9.73 -16.85
N ILE A 78 -3.66 -9.82 -15.65
CA ILE A 78 -4.31 -10.34 -14.45
C ILE A 78 -5.00 -9.16 -13.76
N GLU A 79 -6.32 -9.15 -13.77
CA GLU A 79 -7.12 -8.08 -13.18
C GLU A 79 -7.34 -8.32 -11.68
N VAL A 80 -6.96 -7.34 -10.86
CA VAL A 80 -7.29 -7.29 -9.43
C VAL A 80 -8.27 -6.15 -9.24
N ASP A 81 -9.53 -6.48 -8.92
CA ASP A 81 -10.59 -5.49 -8.75
C ASP A 81 -10.42 -4.72 -7.44
N GLU A 82 -10.10 -3.43 -7.56
CA GLU A 82 -9.87 -2.51 -6.45
C GLU A 82 -11.08 -2.41 -5.51
N ASN A 83 -12.32 -2.63 -6.00
CA ASN A 83 -13.51 -2.59 -5.16
C ASN A 83 -13.50 -3.71 -4.12
N TYR A 84 -13.11 -4.93 -4.52
CA TYR A 84 -12.99 -6.06 -3.61
C TYR A 84 -11.79 -5.95 -2.67
N VAL A 85 -10.71 -5.31 -3.12
CA VAL A 85 -9.56 -4.97 -2.26
C VAL A 85 -9.99 -4.01 -1.14
N LEU A 86 -10.67 -2.91 -1.49
CA LEU A 86 -11.18 -1.93 -0.53
C LEU A 86 -12.23 -2.54 0.42
N GLN A 87 -13.10 -3.41 -0.11
CA GLN A 87 -14.05 -4.17 0.71
C GLN A 87 -13.32 -5.05 1.72
N GLY A 88 -12.32 -5.84 1.30
CA GLY A 88 -11.55 -6.72 2.19
C GLY A 88 -10.84 -5.98 3.32
N ILE A 89 -10.26 -4.80 3.03
CA ILE A 89 -9.65 -3.92 4.05
C ILE A 89 -10.72 -3.44 5.05
N THR A 90 -11.86 -2.98 4.55
CA THR A 90 -12.97 -2.47 5.37
C THR A 90 -13.56 -3.55 6.26
N ASP A 91 -13.81 -4.74 5.71
CA ASP A 91 -14.35 -5.88 6.43
C ASP A 91 -13.41 -6.37 7.53
N LEU A 92 -12.09 -6.32 7.32
CA LEU A 92 -11.10 -6.62 8.35
C LEU A 92 -11.16 -5.63 9.51
N PHE A 93 -11.17 -4.31 9.22
CA PHE A 93 -11.25 -3.28 10.27
C PHE A 93 -12.56 -3.31 11.05
N THR A 94 -13.65 -3.73 10.41
CA THR A 94 -14.99 -3.77 11.00
C THR A 94 -15.39 -5.14 11.57
N ASN A 95 -14.51 -6.15 11.46
CA ASN A 95 -14.76 -7.55 11.85
C ASN A 95 -15.94 -8.21 11.08
N ASN A 96 -16.13 -7.86 9.81
CA ASN A 96 -17.14 -8.41 8.90
C ASN A 96 -16.53 -9.30 7.80
N MET A 97 -15.33 -9.87 8.04
CA MET A 97 -14.60 -10.66 7.05
C MET A 97 -15.47 -11.78 6.43
N LEU A 98 -15.57 -11.77 5.09
CA LEU A 98 -16.30 -12.80 4.33
C LEU A 98 -15.48 -14.07 4.07
N ILE A 99 -14.15 -13.97 4.17
CA ILE A 99 -13.21 -15.08 4.05
C ILE A 99 -12.38 -15.20 5.33
N THR A 100 -11.99 -16.43 5.67
CA THR A 100 -11.14 -16.67 6.84
C THR A 100 -9.69 -16.26 6.56
N PRO A 101 -8.88 -15.96 7.59
CA PRO A 101 -7.46 -15.69 7.40
C PRO A 101 -6.71 -16.81 6.67
N HIS A 102 -7.05 -18.07 6.95
CA HIS A 102 -6.44 -19.21 6.30
C HIS A 102 -6.76 -19.26 4.80
N ALA A 103 -8.05 -19.13 4.45
CA ALA A 103 -8.48 -19.08 3.05
C ALA A 103 -7.88 -17.88 2.30
N SER A 104 -7.69 -16.74 2.99
CA SER A 104 -7.02 -15.57 2.41
C SER A 104 -5.57 -15.87 2.04
N THR A 105 -4.83 -16.62 2.85
CA THR A 105 -3.45 -17.03 2.51
C THR A 105 -3.43 -17.95 1.28
N GLU A 106 -4.29 -18.96 1.23
CA GLU A 106 -4.35 -19.89 0.11
C GLU A 106 -4.70 -19.19 -1.21
N LEU A 107 -5.65 -18.25 -1.20
CA LEU A 107 -6.02 -17.49 -2.39
C LEU A 107 -4.90 -16.55 -2.86
N LEU A 108 -4.12 -15.97 -1.95
CA LEU A 108 -2.97 -15.14 -2.31
C LEU A 108 -1.81 -15.97 -2.88
N GLU A 109 -1.59 -17.19 -2.37
CA GLU A 109 -0.62 -18.12 -2.95
C GLU A 109 -1.01 -18.51 -4.38
N ALA A 110 -2.29 -18.78 -4.63
CA ALA A 110 -2.81 -19.04 -5.97
C ALA A 110 -2.61 -17.85 -6.91
N LEU A 111 -2.87 -16.62 -6.45
CA LEU A 111 -2.60 -15.41 -7.24
C LEU A 111 -1.12 -15.27 -7.64
N VAL A 112 -0.20 -15.56 -6.71
CA VAL A 112 1.25 -15.55 -6.99
C VAL A 112 1.61 -16.61 -8.04
N GLU A 113 1.01 -17.80 -7.96
CA GLU A 113 1.21 -18.85 -8.96
C GLU A 113 0.68 -18.41 -10.34
N ASP A 114 -0.50 -17.82 -10.41
CA ASP A 114 -1.09 -17.34 -11.68
C ASP A 114 -0.22 -16.27 -12.34
N ILE A 115 0.34 -15.33 -11.54
CA ILE A 115 1.31 -14.33 -12.00
C ILE A 115 2.55 -15.00 -12.58
N ALA A 116 3.14 -15.96 -11.86
CA ALA A 116 4.35 -16.65 -12.30
C ALA A 116 4.12 -17.46 -13.59
N GLN A 117 2.99 -18.19 -13.67
CA GLN A 117 2.64 -18.96 -14.86
C GLN A 117 2.39 -18.07 -16.08
N THR A 118 1.76 -16.90 -15.88
CA THR A 118 1.48 -15.96 -16.97
C THR A 118 2.76 -15.32 -17.47
N ALA A 119 3.65 -14.89 -16.57
CA ALA A 119 4.96 -14.35 -16.94
C ALA A 119 5.79 -15.36 -17.76
N ALA A 120 5.89 -16.62 -17.30
CA ALA A 120 6.63 -17.66 -18.00
C ALA A 120 6.06 -17.94 -19.42
N ARG A 121 4.73 -17.93 -19.57
CA ARG A 121 4.08 -18.10 -20.89
C ARG A 121 4.39 -16.96 -21.87
N LEU A 122 4.57 -15.73 -21.38
CA LEU A 122 4.94 -14.60 -22.24
C LEU A 122 6.39 -14.71 -22.70
N GLU A 123 7.29 -15.17 -21.84
CA GLU A 123 8.70 -15.43 -22.18
C GLU A 123 8.86 -16.52 -23.25
N ASP A 124 8.10 -17.63 -23.15
CA ASP A 124 8.18 -18.74 -24.12
C ASP A 124 7.61 -18.39 -25.51
N ASN A 125 6.79 -17.35 -25.62
CA ASN A 125 6.15 -16.90 -26.87
C ASN A 125 6.82 -15.66 -27.50
N SER A 126 7.91 -15.16 -26.89
CA SER A 126 8.69 -13.99 -27.34
C SER A 126 9.96 -14.40 -28.09
#